data_AF-A0A936EBW9-F1
#
_entry.id   AF-A0A936EBW9-F1
#
_cell.length_a   1.000
_cell.length_b   1.000
_cell.length_c   1.000
_cell.angle_alpha   90.00
_cell.angle_beta   90.00
_cell.angle_gamma   90.00
#
_symmetry.space_group_name_H-M   'P 1'
#
loop_
_entity.id
_entity.type
_entity.pdbx_description
1 polymer ?
#
loop_
_entity_poly.entity_id
_entity_poly.type
_entity_poly.pdbx_seq_one_letter_code
_entity_poly.pdbx_strand_id
1 'polypeptide(L)'
;MPTLEQALSQITTLQQEMAVLRAQIEWFKRQLFGGGKGERLDRAQLLLEIDTLEKLAARIEAPVQKVSYERSAPTKRPLASEAFAKLPVQETVVIVPEEVKAQPEAYEEIGEERTFEIEIVPPKLFRREIVRPKFKHKTDRAQPPLLAPAPARPVTGGYASAGLLAWVTTAKYVDHLPLFRQEKMLARWGAPIARQTLSDWIAQTSCWLEPLHRLMHAELLKGGYVQFDETRSTATTPIIPAARPPPAGCGCSVAPAAMPSSSGG
;
A
#
# COMPACT_ATOMS: atom_id res chain seq x y z
N MET A 1 33.62 -65.15 17.92
CA MET A 1 32.15 -65.05 18.06
C MET A 1 31.89 -64.20 19.30
N PRO A 2 31.13 -63.09 19.20
CA PRO A 2 30.76 -62.33 20.39
C PRO A 2 30.05 -63.28 21.36
N THR A 3 30.33 -63.14 22.65
CA THR A 3 29.67 -63.96 23.68
C THR A 3 28.18 -63.58 23.74
N LEU A 4 27.33 -64.53 24.15
CA LEU A 4 25.87 -64.31 24.22
C LEU A 4 25.53 -63.05 25.04
N GLU A 5 26.26 -62.80 26.12
CA GLU A 5 26.10 -61.62 26.97
C GLU A 5 26.47 -60.30 26.26
N GLN A 6 27.50 -60.31 25.42
CA GLN A 6 27.87 -59.16 24.57
C GLN A 6 26.79 -58.89 23.52
N ALA A 7 26.18 -59.92 22.94
CA ALA A 7 25.09 -59.75 21.99
C ALA A 7 23.82 -59.17 22.64
N LEU A 8 23.46 -59.65 23.85
CA LEU A 8 22.29 -59.14 24.58
C LEU A 8 22.48 -57.69 25.06
N SER A 9 23.67 -57.34 25.55
CA SER A 9 23.99 -55.95 25.91
C SER A 9 23.97 -55.02 24.69
N GLN A 10 24.42 -55.48 23.52
CA GLN A 10 24.33 -54.69 22.30
C GLN A 10 22.88 -54.47 21.84
N ILE A 11 22.02 -55.50 21.92
CA ILE A 11 20.60 -55.39 21.57
C ILE A 11 19.88 -54.38 22.49
N THR A 12 20.15 -54.43 23.80
CA THR A 12 19.53 -53.49 24.75
C THR A 12 19.98 -52.05 24.51
N THR A 13 21.26 -51.84 24.18
CA THR A 13 21.79 -50.52 23.84
C THR A 13 21.13 -49.98 22.56
N LEU A 14 21.03 -50.79 21.51
CA LEU A 14 20.37 -50.41 20.26
C LEU A 14 18.87 -50.11 20.45
N GLN A 15 18.18 -50.86 21.32
CA GLN A 15 16.78 -50.60 21.64
C GLN A 15 16.59 -49.25 22.36
N GLN A 16 17.51 -48.89 23.26
CA GLN A 16 17.51 -47.60 23.93
C GLN A 16 17.75 -46.46 22.93
N GLU A 17 18.72 -46.60 22.03
CA GLU A 17 18.99 -45.62 20.97
C GLU A 17 17.79 -45.45 20.03
N MET A 18 17.15 -46.55 19.62
CA MET A 18 15.93 -46.49 18.81
C MET A 18 14.79 -45.77 19.52
N ALA A 19 14.64 -45.93 20.84
CA ALA A 19 13.63 -45.22 21.61
C ALA A 19 13.90 -43.71 21.64
N VAL A 20 15.17 -43.31 21.85
CA VAL A 20 15.59 -41.90 21.85
C VAL A 20 15.39 -41.26 20.47
N LEU A 21 15.82 -41.93 19.40
CA LEU A 21 15.67 -41.43 18.02
C LEU A 21 14.21 -41.29 17.62
N ARG A 22 13.35 -42.25 18.00
CA ARG A 22 11.90 -42.17 17.76
C ARG A 22 11.28 -40.98 18.49
N ALA A 23 11.64 -40.75 19.74
CA ALA A 23 11.15 -39.59 20.52
C ALA A 23 11.59 -38.25 19.89
N GLN A 24 12.84 -38.16 19.41
CA GLN A 24 13.33 -36.98 18.69
C GLN A 24 12.56 -36.75 17.38
N ILE A 25 12.32 -37.80 16.59
CA ILE A 25 11.53 -37.69 15.35
C ILE A 25 10.11 -37.23 15.64
N GLU A 26 9.46 -37.76 16.68
CA GLU A 26 8.12 -37.29 17.08
C GLU A 26 8.13 -35.82 17.51
N TRP A 27 9.15 -35.40 18.25
CA TRP A 27 9.32 -34.01 18.65
C TRP A 27 9.50 -33.08 17.43
N PHE A 28 10.38 -33.44 16.48
CA PHE A 28 10.57 -32.68 15.24
C PHE A 28 9.30 -32.67 14.37
N LYS A 29 8.56 -33.78 14.28
CA LYS A 29 7.29 -33.83 13.56
C LYS A 29 6.25 -32.89 14.18
N ARG A 30 6.19 -32.79 15.51
CA ARG A 30 5.31 -31.83 16.20
C ARG A 30 5.76 -30.38 16.02
N GLN A 31 7.06 -30.11 15.94
CA GLN A 31 7.56 -28.76 15.67
C GLN A 31 7.29 -28.31 14.23
N LEU A 32 7.56 -29.18 13.25
CA LEU A 32 7.43 -28.86 11.83
C LEU A 32 5.98 -28.91 11.34
N PHE A 33 5.18 -29.85 11.83
CA PHE A 33 3.81 -30.10 11.37
C PHE A 33 2.73 -29.87 12.44
N GLY A 34 3.11 -29.64 13.71
CA GLY A 34 2.16 -29.48 14.82
C GLY A 34 1.75 -28.04 15.12
N GLY A 35 1.88 -27.14 14.15
CA GLY A 35 1.66 -25.71 14.34
C GLY A 35 0.49 -25.13 13.53
N GLY A 36 -0.75 -25.51 13.87
CA GLY A 36 -1.93 -24.76 13.42
C GLY A 36 -3.24 -25.35 13.92
N LYS A 37 -4.07 -24.57 14.63
CA LYS A 37 -5.46 -24.90 14.98
C LYS A 37 -6.40 -24.87 13.75
N GLY A 38 -5.87 -25.03 12.54
CA GLY A 38 -6.62 -25.16 11.30
C GLY A 38 -6.27 -26.51 10.70
N GLU A 39 -7.26 -27.41 10.70
CA GLU A 39 -7.23 -28.74 10.09
C GLU A 39 -6.31 -29.75 10.77
N ARG A 40 -6.91 -30.59 11.63
CA ARG A 40 -6.31 -31.85 12.06
C ARG A 40 -6.13 -32.72 10.81
N LEU A 41 -4.91 -32.83 10.31
CA LEU A 41 -4.58 -33.86 9.32
C LEU A 41 -4.87 -35.21 9.96
N ASP A 42 -5.82 -35.94 9.37
CA ASP A 42 -6.22 -37.25 9.87
C ASP A 42 -5.02 -38.22 9.76
N ARG A 43 -4.87 -39.14 10.72
CA ARG A 43 -3.80 -40.15 10.65
C ARG A 43 -3.92 -41.01 9.38
N ALA A 44 -5.12 -41.15 8.83
CA ALA A 44 -5.35 -41.78 7.53
C ALA A 44 -4.68 -41.03 6.36
N GLN A 45 -4.57 -39.70 6.43
CA GLN A 45 -3.87 -38.88 5.42
C GLN A 45 -2.35 -39.09 5.45
N LEU A 46 -1.78 -39.42 6.61
CA LEU A 46 -0.36 -39.76 6.76
C LEU A 46 -0.03 -41.19 6.32
N LEU A 47 -1.05 -42.06 6.23
CA LEU A 47 -0.94 -43.45 5.78
C LEU A 47 -1.18 -43.60 4.27
N LEU A 48 -1.43 -42.52 3.54
CA LEU A 48 -1.40 -42.53 2.09
C LEU A 48 0.03 -42.92 1.66
N GLU A 49 0.19 -44.19 1.28
CA GLU A 49 1.42 -44.71 0.70
C GLU A 49 1.72 -43.90 -0.55
N ILE A 50 2.61 -42.91 -0.41
CA ILE A 50 3.04 -42.00 -1.50
C ILE A 50 3.44 -42.83 -2.73
N ASP A 51 4.03 -44.00 -2.49
CA ASP A 51 4.43 -44.98 -3.49
C ASP A 51 3.25 -45.55 -4.32
N THR A 52 2.05 -45.69 -3.73
CA THR A 52 0.83 -46.08 -4.45
C THR A 52 0.23 -44.93 -5.24
N LEU A 53 0.32 -43.70 -4.72
CA LEU A 53 -0.12 -42.50 -5.42
C LEU A 53 0.79 -42.19 -6.61
N GLU A 54 2.11 -42.41 -6.50
CA GLU A 54 3.06 -42.28 -7.60
C GLU A 54 2.80 -43.32 -8.69
N LYS A 55 2.48 -44.57 -8.32
CA LYS A 55 2.08 -45.63 -9.27
C LYS A 55 0.73 -45.34 -9.94
N LEU A 56 -0.23 -44.74 -9.23
CA LEU A 56 -1.51 -44.30 -9.80
C LEU A 56 -1.33 -43.06 -10.70
N ALA A 57 -0.48 -42.11 -10.31
CA ALA A 57 -0.14 -40.93 -11.11
C ALA A 57 0.62 -41.30 -12.39
N ALA A 58 1.53 -42.29 -12.32
CA ALA A 58 2.23 -42.82 -13.48
C ALA A 58 1.31 -43.59 -14.44
N ARG A 59 0.18 -44.13 -13.95
CA ARG A 59 -0.83 -44.82 -14.75
C ARG A 59 -1.83 -43.86 -15.41
N ILE A 60 -1.94 -42.64 -14.89
CA ILE A 60 -2.72 -41.56 -15.49
C ILE A 60 -1.76 -40.75 -16.37
N GLU A 61 -1.52 -41.21 -17.59
CA GLU A 61 -1.02 -40.33 -18.65
C GLU A 61 -2.11 -39.29 -18.93
N ALA A 62 -2.15 -38.24 -18.11
CA ALA A 62 -3.06 -37.14 -18.29
C ALA A 62 -2.78 -36.55 -19.68
N PRO A 63 -3.77 -36.49 -20.59
CA PRO A 63 -3.57 -35.79 -21.85
C PRO A 63 -3.19 -34.36 -21.51
N VAL A 64 -2.00 -33.94 -21.93
CA VAL A 64 -1.52 -32.56 -21.76
C VAL A 64 -2.42 -31.67 -22.60
N GLN A 65 -3.52 -31.23 -22.01
CA GLN A 65 -4.37 -30.20 -22.59
C GLN A 65 -3.58 -28.89 -22.52
N LYS A 66 -3.10 -28.44 -23.67
CA LYS A 66 -2.58 -27.08 -23.82
C LYS A 66 -3.74 -26.13 -23.56
N VAL A 67 -3.85 -25.63 -22.33
CA VAL A 67 -4.78 -24.55 -21.98
C VAL A 67 -4.25 -23.28 -22.65
N SER A 68 -4.74 -23.00 -23.86
CA SER A 68 -4.57 -21.68 -24.47
C SER A 68 -5.50 -20.72 -23.76
N TYR A 69 -4.96 -19.89 -22.88
CA TYR A 69 -5.73 -18.78 -22.33
C TYR A 69 -5.69 -17.63 -23.35
N GLU A 70 -6.86 -17.25 -23.86
CA GLU A 70 -6.99 -15.97 -24.53
C GLU A 70 -6.97 -14.90 -23.44
N ARG A 71 -5.88 -14.13 -23.39
CA ARG A 71 -5.80 -12.97 -22.52
C ARG A 71 -6.74 -11.91 -23.09
N SER A 72 -7.94 -11.81 -22.52
CA SER A 72 -8.85 -10.71 -22.86
C SER A 72 -8.11 -9.39 -22.65
N ALA A 73 -8.24 -8.50 -23.64
CA ALA A 73 -7.63 -7.18 -23.57
C ALA A 73 -8.09 -6.51 -22.26
N PRO A 74 -7.17 -5.82 -21.54
CA PRO A 74 -7.52 -5.20 -20.28
C PRO A 74 -8.68 -4.22 -20.50
N THR A 75 -9.80 -4.49 -19.84
CA THR A 75 -10.96 -3.58 -19.84
C THR A 75 -10.48 -2.23 -19.34
N LYS A 76 -10.74 -1.16 -20.11
CA LYS A 76 -10.35 0.20 -19.71
C LYS A 76 -10.98 0.49 -18.35
N ARG A 77 -10.15 0.84 -17.36
CA ARG A 77 -10.66 1.29 -16.07
C ARG A 77 -11.46 2.57 -16.29
N PRO A 78 -12.64 2.73 -15.66
CA PRO A 78 -13.43 3.94 -15.79
C PRO A 78 -12.59 5.14 -15.32
N LEU A 79 -12.79 6.29 -15.97
CA LEU A 79 -12.13 7.52 -15.54
C LEU A 79 -12.62 7.89 -14.13
N ALA A 80 -11.74 8.50 -13.33
CA ALA A 80 -12.12 8.95 -11.99
C ALA A 80 -13.34 9.90 -12.03
N SER A 81 -13.47 10.73 -13.08
CA SER A 81 -14.64 11.60 -13.28
C SER A 81 -15.96 10.83 -13.39
N GLU A 82 -15.95 9.64 -14.00
CA GLU A 82 -17.13 8.78 -14.15
C GLU A 82 -17.44 8.05 -12.85
N ALA A 83 -16.40 7.54 -12.18
CA ALA A 83 -16.54 6.81 -10.92
C ALA A 83 -17.16 7.68 -9.81
N PHE A 84 -16.85 8.98 -9.80
CA PHE A 84 -17.29 9.93 -8.78
C PHE A 84 -18.39 10.89 -9.25
N ALA A 85 -18.99 10.66 -10.42
CA ALA A 85 -20.06 11.52 -10.96
C ALA A 85 -21.31 11.59 -10.06
N LYS A 86 -21.55 10.55 -9.25
CA LYS A 86 -22.72 10.46 -8.36
C LYS A 86 -22.55 11.23 -7.04
N LEU A 87 -21.36 11.75 -6.75
CA LEU A 87 -21.12 12.50 -5.51
C LEU A 87 -21.69 13.92 -5.62
N PRO A 88 -22.26 14.46 -4.53
CA PRO A 88 -22.74 15.83 -4.50
C PRO A 88 -21.59 16.83 -4.68
N VAL A 89 -21.82 17.89 -5.47
CA VAL A 89 -20.89 19.02 -5.60
C VAL A 89 -21.17 19.99 -4.47
N GLN A 90 -20.16 20.27 -3.63
CA GLN A 90 -20.31 21.16 -2.47
C GLN A 90 -19.85 22.59 -2.80
N GLU A 91 -18.71 22.72 -3.47
CA GLU A 91 -18.10 24.01 -3.78
C GLU A 91 -17.57 24.02 -5.22
N THR A 92 -17.86 25.11 -5.94
CA THR A 92 -17.30 25.40 -7.25
C THR A 92 -16.43 26.64 -7.13
N VAL A 93 -15.11 26.45 -7.20
CA VAL A 93 -14.12 27.53 -7.12
C VAL A 93 -13.74 27.94 -8.53
N VAL A 94 -14.03 29.19 -8.90
CA VAL A 94 -13.61 29.76 -10.18
C VAL A 94 -12.31 30.53 -9.98
N ILE A 95 -11.24 30.10 -10.65
CA ILE A 95 -9.93 30.74 -10.56
C ILE A 95 -9.69 31.56 -11.83
N VAL A 96 -9.85 32.87 -11.71
CA VAL A 96 -9.59 33.83 -12.79
C VAL A 96 -8.16 34.36 -12.69
N PRO A 97 -7.40 34.45 -13.80
CA PRO A 97 -6.06 35.06 -13.82
C PRO A 97 -6.05 36.49 -13.26
N GLU A 98 -4.97 36.88 -12.58
CA GLU A 98 -4.84 38.22 -12.00
C GLU A 98 -4.85 39.33 -13.06
N GLU A 99 -4.25 39.08 -14.23
CA GLU A 99 -4.23 40.00 -15.37
C GLU A 99 -5.65 40.32 -15.88
N VAL A 100 -6.51 39.29 -15.90
CA VAL A 100 -7.91 39.43 -16.29
C VAL A 100 -8.72 40.13 -15.21
N LYS A 101 -8.41 39.88 -13.92
CA LYS A 101 -9.03 40.64 -12.81
C LYS A 101 -8.66 42.12 -12.85
N ALA A 102 -7.45 42.45 -13.29
CA ALA A 102 -6.99 43.83 -13.40
C ALA A 102 -7.66 44.60 -14.55
N GLN A 103 -7.95 43.93 -15.69
CA GLN A 103 -8.56 44.55 -16.87
C GLN A 103 -9.68 43.70 -17.47
N PRO A 104 -10.81 43.52 -16.79
CA PRO A 104 -11.85 42.57 -17.20
C PRO A 104 -12.47 42.87 -18.57
N GLU A 105 -12.51 44.14 -18.98
CA GLU A 105 -13.14 44.53 -20.25
C GLU A 105 -12.30 44.18 -21.49
N ALA A 106 -10.98 44.08 -21.33
CA ALA A 106 -10.03 43.79 -22.40
C ALA A 106 -10.03 42.31 -22.82
N TYR A 107 -10.61 41.43 -22.00
CA TYR A 107 -10.58 39.98 -22.20
C TYR A 107 -11.97 39.39 -22.46
N GLU A 108 -12.02 38.32 -23.25
CA GLU A 108 -13.22 37.53 -23.54
C GLU A 108 -12.96 36.06 -23.20
N GLU A 109 -13.91 35.41 -22.54
CA GLU A 109 -13.85 33.99 -22.20
C GLU A 109 -14.07 33.13 -23.45
N ILE A 110 -13.16 32.18 -23.70
CA ILE A 110 -13.21 31.29 -24.88
C ILE A 110 -13.69 29.89 -24.49
N GLY A 111 -13.43 29.49 -23.25
CA GLY A 111 -13.75 28.17 -22.74
C GLY A 111 -13.20 27.99 -21.35
N GLU A 112 -13.39 26.80 -20.80
CA GLU A 112 -13.07 26.51 -19.40
C GLU A 112 -12.37 25.16 -19.27
N GLU A 113 -11.46 25.07 -18.29
CA GLU A 113 -10.88 23.81 -17.87
C GLU A 113 -11.45 23.44 -16.49
N ARG A 114 -12.22 22.35 -16.44
CA ARG A 114 -12.83 21.85 -15.22
C ARG A 114 -11.98 20.73 -14.64
N THR A 115 -11.60 20.89 -13.38
CA THR A 115 -10.92 19.87 -12.60
C THR A 115 -11.70 19.64 -11.31
N PHE A 116 -11.56 18.47 -10.70
CA PHE A 116 -12.26 18.18 -9.45
C PHE A 116 -11.32 17.61 -8.39
N GLU A 117 -11.72 17.77 -7.14
CA GLU A 117 -11.11 17.21 -5.93
C GLU A 117 -12.21 16.56 -5.09
N ILE A 118 -11.85 15.52 -4.36
CA ILE A 118 -12.75 14.81 -3.45
C ILE A 118 -12.43 15.23 -2.03
N GLU A 119 -13.43 15.81 -1.38
CA GLU A 119 -13.40 16.20 0.02
C GLU A 119 -14.28 15.27 0.84
N ILE A 120 -14.00 15.22 2.14
CA ILE A 120 -14.71 14.36 3.08
C ILE A 120 -15.19 15.17 4.28
N VAL A 121 -16.49 15.08 4.55
CA VAL A 121 -17.09 15.45 5.83
C VAL A 121 -17.81 14.18 6.29
N PRO A 122 -17.17 13.33 7.11
CA PRO A 122 -17.70 12.02 7.45
C PRO A 122 -19.14 12.11 7.97
N PRO A 123 -20.09 11.27 7.49
CA PRO A 123 -19.93 10.09 6.63
C PRO A 123 -20.14 10.35 5.12
N LYS A 124 -19.99 11.60 4.64
CA LYS A 124 -20.25 11.96 3.24
C LYS A 124 -18.97 12.41 2.53
N LEU A 125 -18.88 12.09 1.24
CA LEU A 125 -17.88 12.66 0.35
C LEU A 125 -18.52 13.67 -0.60
N PHE A 126 -17.76 14.69 -0.94
CA PHE A 126 -18.18 15.78 -1.79
C PHE A 126 -17.17 15.99 -2.90
N ARG A 127 -17.66 16.44 -4.05
CA ARG A 127 -16.82 16.93 -5.14
C ARG A 127 -16.65 18.43 -4.97
N ARG A 128 -15.40 18.89 -4.90
CA ARG A 128 -15.04 20.29 -5.07
C ARG A 128 -14.61 20.50 -6.52
N GLU A 129 -15.37 21.27 -7.27
CA GLU A 129 -15.06 21.60 -8.65
C GLU A 129 -14.20 22.85 -8.70
N ILE A 130 -13.15 22.80 -9.50
CA ILE A 130 -12.24 23.91 -9.75
C ILE A 130 -12.35 24.22 -11.24
N VAL A 131 -12.97 25.36 -11.53
CA VAL A 131 -13.21 25.86 -12.90
C VAL A 131 -12.15 26.92 -13.20
N ARG A 132 -11.37 26.71 -14.25
CA ARG A 132 -10.34 27.64 -14.71
C ARG A 132 -10.73 28.16 -16.09
N PRO A 133 -11.40 29.33 -16.17
CA PRO A 133 -11.74 29.94 -17.45
C PRO A 133 -10.49 30.37 -18.23
N LYS A 134 -10.55 30.21 -19.55
CA LYS A 134 -9.55 30.60 -20.54
C LYS A 134 -9.99 31.91 -21.19
N PHE A 135 -9.10 32.89 -21.22
CA PHE A 135 -9.37 34.21 -21.75
C PHE A 135 -8.49 34.51 -22.97
N LYS A 136 -9.04 35.21 -23.97
CA LYS A 136 -8.27 35.90 -25.03
C LYS A 136 -8.40 37.39 -24.86
N HIS A 137 -7.40 38.12 -25.29
CA HIS A 137 -7.51 39.57 -25.43
C HIS A 137 -8.40 39.91 -26.64
N LYS A 138 -9.33 40.86 -26.50
CA LYS A 138 -10.31 41.22 -27.55
C LYS A 138 -9.66 41.97 -28.71
N THR A 139 -8.76 42.89 -28.39
CA THR A 139 -8.18 43.84 -29.36
C THR A 139 -6.92 43.28 -30.03
N ASP A 140 -6.18 42.44 -29.32
CA ASP A 140 -4.90 41.88 -29.78
C ASP A 140 -5.00 40.36 -29.87
N ARG A 141 -5.25 39.88 -31.08
CA ARG A 141 -5.40 38.44 -31.36
C ARG A 141 -4.06 37.70 -31.45
N ALA A 142 -2.93 38.40 -31.40
CA ALA A 142 -1.61 37.77 -31.45
C ALA A 142 -1.14 37.28 -30.07
N GLN A 143 -1.76 37.75 -28.98
CA GLN A 143 -1.42 37.32 -27.62
C GLN A 143 -1.93 35.90 -27.33
N PRO A 144 -1.13 35.08 -26.61
CA PRO A 144 -1.56 33.74 -26.21
C PRO A 144 -2.75 33.81 -25.25
N PRO A 145 -3.66 32.82 -25.26
CA PRO A 145 -4.74 32.75 -24.29
C PRO A 145 -4.21 32.68 -22.85
N LEU A 146 -4.82 33.47 -21.97
CA LEU A 146 -4.53 33.49 -20.54
C LEU A 146 -5.36 32.42 -19.82
N LEU A 147 -4.71 31.66 -18.97
CA LEU A 147 -5.31 30.62 -18.15
C LEU A 147 -4.63 30.62 -16.78
N ALA A 148 -5.43 30.52 -15.72
CA ALA A 148 -4.90 30.48 -14.37
C ALA A 148 -4.12 29.16 -14.15
N PRO A 149 -2.97 29.21 -13.45
CA PRO A 149 -2.24 28.00 -13.11
C PRO A 149 -3.12 27.03 -12.31
N ALA A 150 -2.92 25.73 -12.50
CA ALA A 150 -3.63 24.73 -11.73
C ALA A 150 -3.26 24.86 -10.25
N PRO A 151 -4.22 24.79 -9.31
CA PRO A 151 -3.89 24.82 -7.90
C PRO A 151 -3.01 23.63 -7.53
N ALA A 152 -2.07 23.86 -6.62
CA ALA A 152 -1.22 22.80 -6.10
C ALA A 152 -2.06 21.75 -5.38
N ARG A 153 -1.80 20.47 -5.68
CA ARG A 153 -2.51 19.33 -5.10
C ARG A 153 -1.56 18.50 -4.25
N PRO A 154 -2.05 17.91 -3.13
CA PRO A 154 -1.24 17.01 -2.32
C PRO A 154 -0.76 15.77 -3.08
N VAL A 155 -1.60 15.26 -4.00
CA VAL A 155 -1.31 14.12 -4.88
C VAL A 155 -1.22 14.64 -6.31
N THR A 156 -0.04 14.60 -6.92
CA THR A 156 0.15 15.03 -8.31
C THR A 156 -0.68 14.17 -9.25
N GLY A 157 -1.55 14.82 -10.04
CA GLY A 157 -2.48 14.12 -10.94
C GLY A 157 -3.59 13.33 -10.24
N GLY A 158 -3.67 13.41 -8.91
CA GLY A 158 -4.71 12.79 -8.11
C GLY A 158 -5.96 13.64 -7.96
N TYR A 159 -7.01 13.02 -7.45
CA TYR A 159 -8.29 13.65 -7.11
C TYR A 159 -8.50 13.79 -5.60
N ALA A 160 -7.58 13.33 -4.75
CA ALA A 160 -7.71 13.45 -3.30
C ALA A 160 -7.41 14.87 -2.83
N SER A 161 -8.33 15.46 -2.06
CA SER A 161 -8.06 16.69 -1.31
C SER A 161 -7.16 16.43 -0.10
N ALA A 162 -6.58 17.50 0.46
CA ALA A 162 -5.82 17.42 1.70
C ALA A 162 -6.68 16.89 2.87
N GLY A 163 -7.95 17.29 2.95
CA GLY A 163 -8.88 16.81 3.97
C GLY A 163 -9.13 15.30 3.88
N LEU A 164 -9.25 14.76 2.66
CA LEU A 164 -9.38 13.32 2.45
C LEU A 164 -8.13 12.55 2.91
N LEU A 165 -6.93 13.04 2.56
CA LEU A 165 -5.68 12.43 3.00
C LEU A 165 -5.50 12.47 4.52
N ALA A 166 -5.85 13.60 5.14
CA ALA A 166 -5.82 13.76 6.58
C ALA A 166 -6.75 12.74 7.25
N TRP A 167 -7.99 12.62 6.78
CA TRP A 167 -8.95 11.65 7.32
C TRP A 167 -8.45 10.20 7.19
N VAL A 168 -7.96 9.79 6.01
CA VAL A 168 -7.46 8.42 5.79
C VAL A 168 -6.31 8.10 6.76
N THR A 169 -5.39 9.05 6.95
CA THR A 169 -4.24 8.92 7.84
C THR A 169 -4.68 8.83 9.30
N THR A 170 -5.48 9.78 9.77
CA THR A 170 -6.00 9.80 11.14
C THR A 170 -6.82 8.54 11.44
N ALA A 171 -7.73 8.16 10.53
CA ALA A 171 -8.53 6.96 10.71
C ALA A 171 -7.66 5.70 10.82
N LYS A 172 -6.57 5.60 10.07
CA LYS A 172 -5.67 4.44 10.14
C LYS A 172 -4.87 4.39 11.44
N TYR A 173 -4.23 5.49 11.80
CA TYR A 173 -3.21 5.50 12.86
C TYR A 173 -3.77 5.88 14.23
N VAL A 174 -4.76 6.78 14.28
CA VAL A 174 -5.40 7.23 15.53
C VAL A 174 -6.60 6.35 15.85
N ASP A 175 -7.50 6.14 14.88
CA ASP A 175 -8.74 5.38 15.11
C ASP A 175 -8.58 3.86 14.86
N HIS A 176 -7.37 3.41 14.56
CA HIS A 176 -7.03 2.00 14.28
C HIS A 176 -7.92 1.34 13.22
N LEU A 177 -8.36 2.11 12.22
CA LEU A 177 -9.24 1.65 11.15
C LEU A 177 -8.41 1.14 9.97
N PRO A 178 -8.32 -0.19 9.75
CA PRO A 178 -7.49 -0.75 8.69
C PRO A 178 -8.02 -0.38 7.30
N LEU A 179 -7.11 -0.26 6.32
CA LEU A 179 -7.43 0.25 4.98
C LEU A 179 -8.52 -0.53 4.24
N PHE A 180 -8.58 -1.85 4.40
CA PHE A 180 -9.63 -2.65 3.77
C PHE A 180 -11.04 -2.31 4.33
N ARG A 181 -11.11 -1.85 5.59
CA ARG A 181 -12.36 -1.42 6.21
C ARG A 181 -12.75 -0.03 5.73
N GLN A 182 -11.77 0.87 5.60
CA GLN A 182 -11.97 2.19 5.00
C GLN A 182 -12.47 2.07 3.55
N GLU A 183 -11.87 1.22 2.73
CA GLU A 183 -12.33 0.91 1.36
C GLU A 183 -13.81 0.51 1.33
N LYS A 184 -14.23 -0.41 2.21
CA LYS A 184 -15.65 -0.82 2.32
C LYS A 184 -16.56 0.33 2.77
N MET A 185 -16.10 1.20 3.67
CA MET A 185 -16.86 2.36 4.12
C MET A 185 -17.04 3.39 3.01
N LEU A 186 -15.97 3.72 2.28
CA LEU A 186 -15.98 4.65 1.16
C LEU A 186 -16.89 4.14 0.03
N ALA A 187 -16.84 2.84 -0.27
CA ALA A 187 -17.76 2.22 -1.24
C ALA A 187 -19.23 2.36 -0.83
N ARG A 188 -19.55 2.21 0.47
CA ARG A 188 -20.91 2.44 1.00
C ARG A 188 -21.35 3.89 0.89
N TRP A 189 -20.42 4.83 0.94
CA TRP A 189 -20.68 6.27 0.77
C TRP A 189 -20.74 6.70 -0.70
N GLY A 190 -20.68 5.75 -1.64
CA GLY A 190 -20.77 6.02 -3.07
C GLY A 190 -19.44 6.38 -3.73
N ALA A 191 -18.32 6.25 -3.02
CA ALA A 191 -16.98 6.53 -3.53
C ALA A 191 -16.10 5.27 -3.44
N PRO A 192 -16.20 4.32 -4.40
CA PRO A 192 -15.36 3.12 -4.38
C PRO A 192 -13.89 3.48 -4.65
N ILE A 193 -13.08 3.52 -3.60
CA ILE A 193 -11.64 3.78 -3.67
C ILE A 193 -10.90 2.51 -3.27
N ALA A 194 -10.03 2.02 -4.15
CA ALA A 194 -9.29 0.79 -3.93
C ALA A 194 -8.31 0.91 -2.76
N ARG A 195 -8.15 -0.17 -1.99
CA ARG A 195 -7.16 -0.26 -0.90
C ARG A 195 -5.74 0.14 -1.34
N GLN A 196 -5.34 -0.22 -2.56
CA GLN A 196 -4.02 0.15 -3.08
C GLN A 196 -3.87 1.67 -3.16
N THR A 197 -4.88 2.37 -3.67
CA THR A 197 -4.88 3.83 -3.75
C THR A 197 -4.78 4.47 -2.37
N LEU A 198 -5.49 3.94 -1.37
CA LEU A 198 -5.36 4.41 0.02
C LEU A 198 -3.95 4.19 0.58
N SER A 199 -3.31 3.07 0.24
CA SER A 199 -1.93 2.77 0.65
C SER A 199 -0.93 3.73 0.01
N ASP A 200 -1.10 4.01 -1.29
CA ASP A 200 -0.24 4.94 -2.02
C ASP A 200 -0.39 6.38 -1.47
N TRP A 201 -1.61 6.76 -1.10
CA TRP A 201 -1.89 8.04 -0.44
C TRP A 201 -1.20 8.16 0.93
N ILE A 202 -1.18 7.10 1.73
CA ILE A 202 -0.45 7.11 3.01
C ILE A 202 1.05 7.28 2.77
N ALA A 203 1.60 6.60 1.77
CA ALA A 203 3.01 6.77 1.43
C ALA A 203 3.31 8.23 1.04
N GLN A 204 2.47 8.85 0.22
CA GLN A 204 2.63 10.26 -0.16
C GLN A 204 2.49 11.20 1.03
N THR A 205 1.48 11.01 1.88
CA THR A 205 1.30 11.81 3.11
C THR A 205 2.52 11.68 4.03
N SER A 206 3.15 10.50 4.10
CA SER A 206 4.38 10.32 4.88
C SER A 206 5.53 11.20 4.38
N CYS A 207 5.66 11.37 3.05
CA CYS A 207 6.65 12.28 2.47
C CYS A 207 6.36 13.75 2.83
N TRP A 208 5.09 14.15 2.87
CA TRP A 208 4.69 15.49 3.28
C TRP A 208 4.93 15.77 4.78
N LEU A 209 4.84 14.74 5.63
CA LEU A 209 5.06 14.84 7.08
C LEU A 209 6.53 14.72 7.49
N GLU A 210 7.41 14.30 6.58
CA GLU A 210 8.84 14.09 6.85
C GLU A 210 9.55 15.32 7.44
N PRO A 211 9.34 16.58 6.96
CA PRO A 211 9.97 17.75 7.58
C PRO A 211 9.54 17.95 9.04
N LEU A 212 8.27 17.69 9.36
CA LEU A 212 7.75 17.79 10.72
C LEU A 212 8.39 16.71 11.61
N HIS A 213 8.46 15.47 11.12
CA HIS A 213 9.12 14.37 11.81
C HIS A 213 10.59 14.70 12.11
N ARG A 214 11.33 15.27 11.15
CA ARG A 214 12.73 15.68 11.38
C ARG A 214 12.87 16.75 12.46
N LEU A 215 11.97 17.73 12.49
CA LEU A 215 11.98 18.76 13.53
C LEU A 215 11.67 18.17 14.91
N MET A 216 10.66 17.30 15.00
CA MET A 216 10.33 16.59 16.25
C MET A 216 11.49 15.73 16.74
N HIS A 217 12.15 15.02 15.83
CA HIS A 217 13.31 14.20 16.13
C HIS A 217 14.51 15.04 16.60
N ALA A 218 14.80 16.15 15.91
CA ALA A 218 15.86 17.06 16.32
C ALA A 218 15.60 17.69 17.70
N GLU A 219 14.35 18.02 18.01
CA GLU A 219 13.96 18.55 19.31
C GLU A 219 14.09 17.48 20.41
N LEU A 220 13.67 16.25 20.15
CA LEU A 220 13.82 15.12 21.07
C LEU A 220 15.28 14.90 21.46
N LEU A 221 16.21 15.01 20.50
CA LEU A 221 17.66 14.81 20.72
C LEU A 221 18.32 15.94 21.53
N LYS A 222 17.69 17.11 21.67
CA LYS A 222 18.20 18.16 22.55
C LYS A 222 17.98 17.84 24.03
N GLY A 223 17.06 16.91 24.34
CA GLY A 223 16.81 16.47 25.71
C GLY A 223 18.00 15.73 26.30
N GLY A 224 18.32 15.98 27.57
CA GLY A 224 19.38 15.26 28.29
C GLY A 224 19.01 13.82 28.68
N TYR A 225 17.78 13.39 28.40
CA TYR A 225 17.27 12.06 28.71
C TYR A 225 16.22 11.64 27.68
N VAL A 226 16.39 10.45 27.10
CA VAL A 226 15.49 9.87 26.09
C VAL A 226 15.06 8.48 26.58
N GLN A 227 13.75 8.24 26.61
CA GLN A 227 13.20 6.92 26.90
C GLN A 227 12.92 6.16 25.61
N PHE A 228 13.23 4.87 25.62
CA PHE A 228 12.94 3.96 24.52
C PHE A 228 12.06 2.83 25.04
N ASP A 229 10.97 2.54 24.34
CA ASP A 229 10.10 1.40 24.59
C ASP A 229 10.11 0.47 23.37
N GLU A 230 10.39 -0.81 23.59
CA GLU A 230 10.43 -1.80 22.52
C GLU A 230 9.09 -2.53 22.45
N THR A 231 8.26 -2.19 21.46
CA THR A 231 7.03 -2.93 21.19
C THR A 231 7.27 -4.03 20.15
N ARG A 232 7.10 -5.29 20.53
CA ARG A 232 7.20 -6.43 19.59
C ARG A 232 5.97 -6.48 18.68
N SER A 233 6.19 -6.45 17.37
CA SER A 233 5.14 -6.67 16.37
C SER A 233 5.49 -7.85 15.45
N THR A 234 4.53 -8.73 15.20
CA THR A 234 4.71 -9.81 14.23
C THR A 234 4.53 -9.28 12.81
N ALA A 235 5.63 -9.12 12.08
CA ALA A 235 5.58 -8.81 10.65
C ALA A 235 5.51 -10.13 9.86
N THR A 236 4.42 -10.38 9.12
CA THR A 236 4.27 -11.55 8.24
C THR A 236 4.95 -11.34 6.88
N THR A 237 5.69 -10.25 6.70
CA THR A 237 6.37 -9.96 5.44
C THR A 237 7.62 -10.84 5.32
N PRO A 238 7.77 -11.70 4.29
CA PRO A 238 9.08 -12.22 3.98
C PRO A 238 10.00 -11.03 3.71
N ILE A 239 11.27 -11.13 4.09
CA ILE A 239 12.28 -10.12 3.80
C ILE A 239 12.45 -10.08 2.27
N ILE A 240 11.68 -9.21 1.60
CA ILE A 240 11.85 -8.92 0.19
C ILE A 240 13.00 -7.90 0.12
N PRO A 241 14.08 -8.17 -0.64
CA PRO A 241 15.17 -7.22 -0.79
C PRO A 241 14.63 -5.91 -1.38
N ALA A 242 14.97 -4.80 -0.72
CA ALA A 242 14.72 -3.39 -1.07
C ALA A 242 13.49 -3.12 -1.97
N ALA A 243 12.43 -2.59 -1.34
CA ALA A 243 11.25 -2.08 -2.00
C ALA A 243 11.59 -1.20 -3.22
N ARG A 244 10.71 -1.27 -4.25
CA ARG A 244 10.72 -0.36 -5.40
C ARG A 244 10.94 1.09 -4.93
N PRO A 245 11.79 1.87 -5.61
CA PRO A 245 11.93 3.29 -5.30
C PRO A 245 10.56 3.97 -5.32
N PRO A 246 10.34 5.00 -4.49
CA PRO A 246 9.11 5.77 -4.51
C PRO A 246 8.82 6.26 -5.94
N PRO A 247 7.55 6.37 -6.34
CA PRO A 247 7.21 6.81 -7.68
C PRO A 247 7.89 8.15 -7.98
N ALA A 248 8.68 8.17 -9.05
CA ALA A 248 9.33 9.37 -9.57
C ALA A 248 8.22 10.41 -9.83
N GLY A 249 8.20 11.47 -9.03
CA GLY A 249 7.11 12.45 -9.00
C GLY A 249 6.76 12.96 -7.61
N CYS A 250 7.28 12.33 -6.55
CA CYS A 250 7.33 12.98 -5.25
C CYS A 250 8.32 14.15 -5.36
N GLY A 251 7.81 15.38 -5.51
CA GLY A 251 8.58 16.64 -5.57
C GLY A 251 9.37 16.96 -4.30
N CYS A 252 9.59 15.98 -3.42
CA CYS A 252 10.53 16.03 -2.32
C CYS A 252 11.98 15.91 -2.84
N SER A 253 12.40 16.79 -3.75
CA SER A 253 13.82 17.09 -3.89
C SER A 253 14.21 18.03 -2.75
N VAL A 254 14.20 17.52 -1.52
CA VAL A 254 14.91 18.19 -0.43
C VAL A 254 16.37 17.78 -0.62
N ALA A 255 17.16 18.70 -1.17
CA ALA A 255 18.61 18.54 -1.27
C ALA A 255 19.17 18.08 0.09
N PRO A 256 20.14 17.14 0.12
CA PRO A 256 20.78 16.78 1.36
C PRO A 256 21.41 18.04 1.96
N ALA A 257 20.96 18.42 3.16
CA ALA A 257 21.64 19.45 3.94
C ALA A 257 23.09 19.00 4.11
N ALA A 258 24.02 19.76 3.53
CA ALA A 258 25.44 19.55 3.71
C ALA A 258 25.73 19.54 5.22
N MET A 259 26.21 18.41 5.74
CA MET A 259 26.75 18.37 7.09
C MET A 259 27.91 19.37 7.16
N PRO A 260 27.98 20.24 8.19
CA PRO A 260 29.18 21.02 8.41
C PRO A 260 30.32 20.06 8.71
N SER A 261 31.36 20.11 7.88
CA SER A 261 32.62 19.45 8.10
C SER A 261 33.16 19.84 9.48
N SER A 262 33.31 18.87 10.37
CA SER A 262 34.09 19.01 11.59
C SER A 262 35.56 19.22 11.21
N SER A 263 35.96 20.49 11.04
CA SER A 263 37.36 20.89 11.09
C SER A 263 37.84 20.75 12.53
N GLY A 264 38.94 20.02 12.71
CA GLY A 264 39.48 19.66 14.02
C GLY A 264 39.93 20.82 14.89
N GLY A 265 40.03 20.47 16.17
CA GLY A 265 40.79 21.11 17.24
C GLY A 265 41.08 20.05 18.28
#